data_AF-T0Y959-F1
#
_entry.id   AF-T0Y959-F1
#
_cell.length_a   1.000
_cell.length_b   1.000
_cell.length_c   1.000
_cell.angle_alpha   90.00
_cell.angle_beta   90.00
_cell.angle_gamma   90.00
#
_symmetry.space_group_name_H-M   'P 1'
#
loop_
_entity.id
_entity.type
_entity.pdbx_description
1 polymer ?
#
loop_
_entity_poly.entity_id
_entity_poly.type
_entity_poly.pdbx_seq_one_letter_code
_entity_poly.pdbx_strand_id
1 'polypeptide(L)' 'MLGQFVRGLRRAGASLTVLRTTTGAAQSVAVAIDRADWPEVAGTLSGDDTIFIATASPRAQDELVARLQALFRI' A
#
# COMPACT_ATOMS: atom_id res chain seq x y z
N MET A 1 -1.96 -14.04 6.34
CA MET A 1 -3.19 -13.52 6.99
C MET A 1 -3.04 -12.04 7.41
N LEU A 2 -2.68 -11.14 6.49
CA LEU A 2 -2.56 -9.69 6.81
C LEU A 2 -3.68 -8.83 6.20
N GLY A 3 -4.42 -9.35 5.22
CA GLY A 3 -5.43 -8.55 4.51
C GLY A 3 -6.57 -8.02 5.37
N GLN A 4 -6.92 -8.71 6.45
CA GLN A 4 -7.93 -8.26 7.42
C GLN A 4 -7.57 -6.94 8.12
N PHE A 5 -6.28 -6.60 8.15
CA PHE A 5 -5.81 -5.39 8.82
C PHE A 5 -5.89 -4.17 7.90
N VAL A 6 -6.05 -4.35 6.59
CA VAL A 6 -6.17 -3.23 5.64
C VAL A 6 -7.61 -2.73 5.64
N ARG A 7 -7.78 -1.41 5.78
CA ARG A 7 -9.09 -0.74 5.95
C ARG A 7 -9.50 0.09 4.74
N GLY A 8 -8.56 0.45 3.87
CA GLY A 8 -8.82 1.23 2.67
C GLY A 8 -7.57 1.91 2.15
N LEU A 9 -7.69 2.58 1.00
CA LEU A 9 -6.61 3.34 0.38
C LEU A 9 -7.10 4.68 -0.16
N ARG A 10 -6.19 5.64 -0.32
CA ARG A 10 -6.42 6.89 -1.04
C ARG A 10 -5.21 7.25 -1.89
N ARG A 11 -5.44 7.82 -3.07
CA ARG A 11 -4.39 8.44 -3.89
C ARG A 11 -4.09 9.84 -3.35
N ALA A 12 -2.80 10.21 -3.33
CA ALA A 12 -2.32 11.55 -3.01
C ALA A 12 -1.42 12.04 -4.15
N GLY A 13 -2.02 12.71 -5.13
CA GLY A 13 -1.32 13.06 -6.37
C GLY A 13 -0.96 11.83 -7.22
N ALA A 14 0.03 12.00 -8.09
CA ALA A 14 0.37 11.11 -9.19
C ALA A 14 1.26 9.90 -8.83
N SER A 15 1.81 9.85 -7.61
CA SER A 15 2.85 8.86 -7.26
C SER A 15 2.74 8.30 -5.85
N LEU A 16 1.78 8.76 -5.03
CA LEU A 16 1.67 8.36 -3.64
C LEU A 16 0.31 7.70 -3.36
N THR A 17 0.34 6.47 -2.86
CA THR A 17 -0.84 5.76 -2.36
C THR A 17 -0.75 5.66 -0.84
N VAL A 18 -1.78 6.14 -0.16
CA VAL A 18 -1.92 6.08 1.30
C VAL A 18 -2.79 4.89 1.64
N LEU A 19 -2.21 3.86 2.26
CA LEU A 19 -2.92 2.68 2.75
C LEU A 19 -3.23 2.85 4.24
N ARG A 20 -4.48 2.61 4.64
CA ARG A 20 -4.90 2.61 6.05
C ARG A 20 -5.01 1.20 6.56
N THR A 21 -4.51 0.97 7.76
CA THR A 21 -4.58 -0.31 8.46
C THR A 21 -5.30 -0.16 9.80
N THR A 22 -5.50 -1.26 10.52
CA THR A 22 -5.74 -1.19 11.97
C THR A 22 -4.53 -0.60 12.69
N THR A 23 -4.78 0.01 13.84
CA THR A 23 -3.75 0.45 14.80
C THR A 23 -2.71 -0.64 15.03
N GLY A 24 -1.44 -0.26 15.02
CA GLY A 24 -0.29 -1.16 15.20
C GLY A 24 0.03 -2.12 14.04
N ALA A 25 -0.75 -2.14 12.95
CA ALA A 25 -0.56 -3.11 11.88
C ALA A 25 0.23 -2.61 10.67
N ALA A 26 0.47 -1.29 10.55
CA ALA A 26 1.05 -0.70 9.35
C ALA A 26 2.44 -1.27 9.02
N GLN A 27 3.31 -1.41 10.02
CA GLN A 27 4.66 -1.97 9.82
C GLN A 27 4.64 -3.41 9.27
N SER A 28 3.80 -4.28 9.84
CA SER A 28 3.70 -5.68 9.39
C SER A 28 3.16 -5.79 7.96
N VAL A 29 2.20 -4.94 7.60
CA VAL A 29 1.66 -4.87 6.24
C VAL A 29 2.70 -4.31 5.27
N ALA A 30 3.45 -3.27 5.66
CA ALA A 30 4.51 -2.70 4.83
C ALA A 30 5.61 -3.72 4.51
N VAL A 31 6.10 -4.46 5.51
CA VAL A 31 7.07 -5.54 5.31
C VAL A 31 6.56 -6.60 4.33
N ALA A 32 5.26 -6.91 4.36
CA ALA A 32 4.67 -7.85 3.40
C ALA A 32 4.62 -7.29 1.98
N ILE A 33 4.35 -5.98 1.83
CA ILE A 33 4.39 -5.28 0.53
C ILE A 33 5.83 -5.23 0.00
N ASP A 34 6.80 -4.82 0.81
CA ASP A 34 8.21 -4.74 0.42
C ASP A 34 8.74 -6.12 -0.02
N ARG A 35 8.39 -7.19 0.70
CA ARG A 35 8.78 -8.56 0.36
C ARG A 35 8.11 -9.09 -0.91
N ALA A 36 7.00 -8.50 -1.32
CA ALA A 36 6.31 -8.90 -2.54
C ALA A 36 7.04 -8.42 -3.81
N ASP A 37 8.02 -7.50 -3.66
CA ASP A 37 8.91 -7.01 -4.71
C ASP A 37 8.16 -6.60 -5.99
N TRP A 38 7.09 -5.84 -5.77
CA TRP A 38 6.19 -5.39 -6.82
C TRP A 38 6.87 -4.31 -7.66
N PRO A 39 6.98 -4.49 -8.99
CA PRO A 39 7.75 -3.58 -9.85
C PRO A 39 7.18 -2.15 -9.88
N GLU A 40 5.90 -1.98 -9.57
CA GLU A 40 5.28 -0.67 -9.50
C GLU A 40 5.63 0.13 -8.23
N VAL A 41 6.12 -0.52 -7.17
CA VAL A 41 6.46 0.08 -5.88
C VAL A 41 7.90 0.59 -5.89
N ALA A 42 8.07 1.90 -5.75
CA ALA A 42 9.38 2.52 -5.58
C ALA A 42 9.88 2.43 -4.12
N GLY A 43 8.96 2.35 -3.16
CA GLY A 43 9.28 2.16 -1.75
C GLY A 43 8.09 2.41 -0.83
N THR A 44 8.22 2.03 0.44
CA THR A 44 7.20 2.24 1.47
C THR A 44 7.74 3.02 2.67
N LEU A 45 6.86 3.75 3.35
CA LEU A 45 7.11 4.35 4.66
C LEU A 45 5.89 4.04 5.55
N SER A 46 6.11 3.32 6.66
CA SER A 46 5.06 2.94 7.59
C SER A 46 5.11 3.74 8.89
N GLY A 47 3.93 4.22 9.31
CA GLY A 47 3.67 4.68 10.66
C GLY A 47 3.03 3.57 11.51
N ASP A 48 2.04 3.93 12.32
CA ASP A 48 1.30 2.98 13.16
C ASP A 48 0.08 2.33 12.46
N ASP A 49 -0.76 3.16 11.84
CA ASP A 49 -2.02 2.74 11.19
C ASP A 49 -2.11 3.18 9.71
N THR A 50 -1.02 3.71 9.18
CA THR A 50 -0.95 4.36 7.88
C THR A 50 0.38 4.01 7.21
N ILE A 51 0.33 3.65 5.93
CA ILE A 51 1.49 3.38 5.09
C ILE A 51 1.43 4.30 3.88
N PHE A 52 2.55 4.92 3.57
CA PHE A 52 2.76 5.62 2.31
C PHE A 52 3.49 4.70 1.36
N ILE A 53 2.95 4.51 0.16
CA ILE A 53 3.53 3.68 -0.88
C ILE A 53 3.82 4.60 -2.07
N ALA A 54 5.10 4.77 -2.36
CA ALA A 54 5.57 5.56 -3.49
C ALA A 54 5.65 4.69 -4.75
N THR A 55 5.32 5.27 -5.89
CA THR A 55 5.38 4.64 -7.21
C THR A 55 6.07 5.58 -8.20
N ALA A 56 6.77 5.02 -9.19
CA ALA A 56 7.60 5.82 -10.10
C ALA A 56 6.80 6.65 -11.12
N SER A 57 5.50 6.36 -11.30
CA SER A 57 4.64 7.04 -12.27
C SER A 57 3.15 6.90 -11.94
N PRO A 58 2.27 7.74 -12.52
CA PRO A 58 0.82 7.57 -12.40
C PRO A 58 0.33 6.18 -12.84
N ARG A 59 0.93 5.64 -13.90
CA ARG A 59 0.58 4.31 -14.40
C ARG A 59 0.92 3.22 -13.37
N ALA A 60 2.12 3.28 -12.80
CA ALA A 60 2.54 2.38 -11.73
C ALA A 60 1.61 2.50 -10.50
N GLN A 61 1.19 3.72 -10.16
CA GLN A 61 0.20 3.95 -9.10
C GLN A 61 -1.13 3.26 -9.39
N ASP A 62 -1.63 3.31 -10.64
CA ASP A 62 -2.87 2.64 -11.02
C ASP A 62 -2.76 1.12 -10.96
N GLU A 63 -1.64 0.55 -11.41
CA GLU A 63 -1.34 -0.88 -11.31
C GLU A 63 -1.29 -1.32 -9.83
N LEU A 64 -0.63 -0.53 -8.97
CA LEU A 64 -0.58 -0.78 -7.53
C LEU A 64 -1.98 -0.76 -6.91
N VAL A 65 -2.78 0.26 -7.22
CA VAL A 65 -4.12 0.40 -6.63
C VAL A 65 -5.00 -0.77 -7.04
N ALA A 66 -5.02 -1.15 -8.32
CA ALA A 66 -5.79 -2.30 -8.79
C ALA A 66 -5.37 -3.59 -8.06
N ARG A 67 -4.06 -3.78 -7.86
CA ARG A 67 -3.52 -4.92 -7.10
C ARG A 67 -3.97 -4.92 -5.65
N LEU A 68 -3.86 -3.79 -4.95
CA LEU A 68 -4.25 -3.65 -3.55
C LEU A 68 -5.75 -3.90 -3.35
N GLN A 69 -6.59 -3.37 -4.25
CA GLN A 69 -8.05 -3.59 -4.23
C GLN A 69 -8.40 -5.07 -4.41
N ALA A 70 -7.75 -5.75 -5.36
CA ALA A 70 -7.96 -7.18 -5.58
C ALA A 70 -7.50 -8.03 -4.38
N LEU A 71 -6.34 -7.71 -3.81
CA LEU A 71 -5.73 -8.48 -2.72
C LEU A 71 -6.48 -8.31 -1.39
N PHE A 72 -6.90 -7.09 -1.09
CA PHE A 72 -7.51 -6.74 0.20
C PHE A 72 -9.04 -6.60 0.15
N ARG A 73 -9.64 -6.71 -1.03
CA ARG A 73 -11.10 -6.58 -1.26
C ARG A 73 -11.64 -5.24 -0.75
N ILE A 74 -10.94 -4.16 -1.12
CA ILE A 74 -11.24 -2.75 -0.76
C ILE A 74 -11.42 -1.88 -2.01
#